data_AF-A0A9X6B2F5-F1
#
_entry.id   AF-A0A9X6B2F5-F1
#
_cell.length_a   1.000
_cell.length_b   1.000
_cell.length_c   1.000
_cell.angle_alpha   90.00
_cell.angle_beta   90.00
_cell.angle_gamma   90.00
#
_symmetry.space_group_name_H-M   'P 1'
#
loop_
_entity.id
_entity.type
_entity.pdbx_description
1 polymer ?
#
loop_
_entity_poly.entity_id
_entity_poly.type
_entity_poly.pdbx_seq_one_letter_code
_entity_poly.pdbx_strand_id
1 'polypeptide(L)'
;IPKLVRQWREEKINPWENEFARWLLLLPAHEDEHLTHTLEDIAMKQDPMLQKAIHKWENMSQSSSFRLAYEAREKVLFDEQAKLAHAREVGIEEGMEKGKKVGKEEGIQEGKIQLIRGMHKNGMDIEDISKFTNMDMSEVRHILEQ
;
A
#
# COMPACT_ATOMS: atom_id res chain seq x y z
N ILE A 1 19.87 -32.05 -20.04
CA ILE A 1 19.48 -31.28 -18.84
C ILE A 1 20.65 -31.29 -17.86
N PRO A 2 21.29 -30.14 -17.58
CA PRO A 2 22.37 -30.04 -16.61
C PRO A 2 21.95 -30.55 -15.22
N LYS A 3 22.87 -31.18 -14.48
CA LYS A 3 22.61 -31.75 -13.12
C LYS A 3 21.92 -30.76 -12.18
N LEU A 4 22.25 -29.48 -12.31
CA LEU A 4 21.73 -28.38 -11.50
C LEU A 4 20.23 -28.14 -11.73
N VAL A 5 19.78 -28.08 -12.99
CA VAL A 5 18.35 -27.88 -13.33
C VAL A 5 17.51 -29.05 -12.81
N ARG A 6 18.05 -30.27 -12.88
CA ARG A 6 17.39 -31.45 -12.31
C ARG A 6 17.26 -31.34 -10.79
N GLN A 7 18.29 -30.87 -10.10
CA GLN A 7 18.26 -30.65 -8.64
C GLN A 7 17.27 -29.56 -8.24
N TRP A 8 17.11 -28.50 -9.05
CA TRP A 8 16.08 -27.49 -8.84
C TRP A 8 14.67 -28.05 -9.02
N ARG A 9 14.42 -28.83 -10.09
CA ARG A 9 13.12 -29.49 -10.31
C ARG A 9 12.78 -30.53 -9.25
N GLU A 10 13.79 -31.17 -8.66
CA GLU A 10 13.67 -32.07 -7.51
C GLU A 10 13.57 -31.30 -6.17
N GLU A 11 13.44 -29.96 -6.19
CA GLU A 11 13.37 -29.06 -5.02
C GLU A 11 14.56 -29.17 -4.05
N LYS A 12 15.67 -29.76 -4.48
CA LYS A 12 16.90 -29.90 -3.68
C LYS A 12 17.68 -28.59 -3.56
N ILE A 13 17.36 -27.62 -4.41
CA ILE A 13 18.03 -26.32 -4.49
C ILE A 13 16.97 -25.24 -4.64
N ASN A 14 16.99 -24.27 -3.73
CA ASN A 14 16.06 -23.15 -3.73
C ASN A 14 16.79 -21.84 -4.13
N PRO A 15 16.49 -21.24 -5.29
CA PRO A 15 17.12 -19.98 -5.73
C PRO A 15 16.65 -18.76 -4.92
N TRP A 16 15.55 -18.86 -4.16
CA TRP A 16 15.10 -17.79 -3.27
C TRP A 16 16.05 -17.61 -2.08
N GLU A 17 16.57 -18.71 -1.54
CA GLU A 17 17.43 -18.70 -0.35
C GLU A 17 18.92 -18.74 -0.70
N ASN A 18 19.27 -19.35 -1.83
CA ASN A 18 20.67 -19.55 -2.21
C ASN A 18 21.04 -18.68 -3.40
N GLU A 19 21.74 -17.57 -3.11
CA GLU A 19 22.25 -16.62 -4.10
C GLU A 19 23.16 -17.30 -5.14
N PHE A 20 24.07 -18.17 -4.71
CA PHE A 20 24.98 -18.84 -5.65
C PHE A 20 24.22 -19.75 -6.63
N ALA A 21 23.25 -20.51 -6.12
CA ALA A 21 22.39 -21.34 -6.96
C ALA A 21 21.54 -20.48 -7.92
N ARG A 22 21.01 -19.35 -7.45
CA ARG A 22 20.26 -18.37 -8.26
C ARG A 22 21.08 -17.90 -9.46
N TRP A 23 22.33 -17.48 -9.23
CA TRP A 23 23.24 -17.07 -10.30
C TRP A 23 23.61 -18.21 -11.26
N LEU A 24 23.84 -19.42 -10.74
CA LEU A 24 24.14 -20.58 -11.60
C LEU A 24 22.93 -21.03 -12.44
N LEU A 25 21.72 -20.93 -11.89
CA LEU A 25 20.47 -21.28 -12.58
C LEU A 25 20.10 -20.27 -13.67
N LEU A 26 20.66 -19.06 -13.63
CA LEU A 26 20.49 -18.08 -14.70
C LEU A 26 21.03 -18.60 -16.04
N LEU A 27 22.11 -19.39 -16.02
CA LEU A 27 22.75 -19.91 -17.24
C LEU A 27 21.81 -20.77 -18.11
N PRO A 28 21.14 -21.81 -17.57
CA PRO A 28 20.15 -22.60 -18.31
C PRO A 28 18.76 -21.96 -18.37
N ALA A 29 18.52 -20.79 -17.78
CA ALA A 29 17.18 -20.23 -17.64
C ALA A 29 16.45 -20.08 -18.99
N HIS A 30 17.16 -19.65 -20.02
CA HIS A 30 16.61 -19.49 -21.37
C HIS A 30 16.01 -20.77 -21.99
N GLU A 31 16.35 -21.95 -21.48
CA GLU A 31 15.81 -23.25 -21.93
C GLU A 31 14.50 -23.64 -21.22
N ASP A 32 14.11 -22.94 -20.16
CA ASP A 32 12.97 -23.27 -19.30
C ASP A 32 12.21 -22.01 -18.86
N GLU A 33 10.98 -21.87 -19.35
CA GLU A 33 10.13 -20.70 -19.08
C GLU A 33 9.79 -20.56 -17.59
N HIS A 34 9.57 -21.67 -16.87
CA HIS A 34 9.25 -21.64 -15.45
C HIS A 34 10.46 -21.20 -14.61
N LEU A 35 11.66 -21.65 -15.00
CA LEU A 35 12.90 -21.22 -14.34
C LEU A 35 13.17 -19.74 -14.59
N THR A 36 12.99 -19.29 -15.84
CA THR A 36 13.09 -17.88 -16.21
C THR A 36 12.16 -17.03 -15.37
N HIS A 37 10.87 -17.39 -15.32
CA HIS A 37 9.89 -16.65 -14.53
C HIS A 37 10.23 -16.62 -13.03
N THR A 38 10.72 -17.74 -12.47
CA THR A 38 11.16 -17.80 -11.07
C THR A 38 12.32 -16.82 -10.79
N LEU A 39 13.30 -16.74 -11.69
CA LEU A 39 14.46 -15.86 -11.53
C LEU A 39 14.10 -14.38 -11.77
N GLU A 40 13.20 -14.09 -12.70
CA GLU A 40 12.61 -12.77 -12.91
C GLU A 40 11.91 -12.27 -11.63
N ASP A 41 11.10 -13.13 -11.02
CA ASP A 41 10.38 -12.85 -9.78
C ASP A 41 11.34 -12.52 -8.63
N ILE A 42 12.42 -13.31 -8.49
CA ILE A 42 13.47 -13.08 -7.49
C ILE A 42 14.19 -11.77 -7.75
N ALA A 43 14.55 -11.49 -9.00
CA ALA A 43 15.24 -10.28 -9.40
C ALA A 43 14.45 -9.02 -9.04
N MET A 44 13.14 -9.03 -9.27
CA MET A 44 12.27 -7.88 -8.98
C MET A 44 11.95 -7.73 -7.49
N LYS A 45 11.75 -8.83 -6.76
CA LYS A 45 11.33 -8.78 -5.36
C LYS A 45 12.49 -8.61 -4.38
N GLN A 46 13.67 -9.13 -4.72
CA GLN A 46 14.77 -9.26 -3.75
C GLN A 46 16.14 -8.84 -4.29
N ASP A 47 16.40 -8.92 -5.60
CA ASP A 47 17.76 -8.80 -6.13
C ASP A 47 17.87 -7.89 -7.37
N PRO A 48 18.01 -6.56 -7.15
CA PRO A 48 18.18 -5.60 -8.23
C PRO A 48 19.44 -5.84 -9.07
N MET A 49 20.45 -6.54 -8.53
CA MET A 49 21.68 -6.85 -9.25
C MET A 49 21.42 -7.98 -10.26
N LEU A 50 20.65 -8.99 -9.87
CA LEU A 50 20.17 -10.03 -10.78
C LEU A 50 19.31 -9.44 -11.90
N GLN A 51 18.42 -8.49 -11.60
CA GLN A 51 17.59 -7.81 -12.61
C GLN A 51 18.47 -7.10 -13.66
N LYS A 52 19.49 -6.36 -13.21
CA LYS A 52 20.45 -5.71 -14.11
C LYS A 52 21.23 -6.71 -14.95
N ALA A 53 21.60 -7.85 -14.39
CA ALA A 53 22.32 -8.90 -15.10
C ALA A 53 21.45 -9.55 -16.19
N ILE A 54 20.18 -9.88 -15.87
CA ILE A 54 19.22 -10.39 -16.84
C ILE A 54 19.03 -9.39 -17.98
N HIS A 55 18.76 -8.11 -17.65
CA HIS A 55 18.57 -7.07 -18.65
C HIS A 55 19.82 -6.86 -19.53
N LYS A 56 21.02 -6.91 -18.94
CA LYS A 56 22.26 -6.77 -19.71
C LYS A 56 22.53 -7.98 -20.59
N TRP A 57 22.26 -9.19 -20.11
CA TRP A 57 22.38 -10.39 -20.91
C TRP A 57 21.41 -10.35 -22.09
N GLU A 58 20.17 -9.94 -21.87
CA GLU A 58 19.18 -9.84 -22.95
C GLU A 58 19.55 -8.81 -24.02
N ASN A 59 20.08 -7.65 -23.60
CA ASN A 59 20.61 -6.66 -24.54
C ASN A 59 21.78 -7.18 -25.40
N MET A 60 22.53 -8.18 -24.90
CA MET A 60 23.62 -8.82 -25.64
C MET A 60 23.16 -10.00 -26.50
N SER A 61 21.99 -10.60 -26.23
CA SER A 61 21.53 -11.85 -26.86
C SER A 61 20.92 -11.66 -28.27
N GLN A 62 20.65 -10.43 -28.73
CA GLN A 62 20.06 -10.08 -30.05
C GLN A 62 18.74 -10.81 -30.39
N SER A 63 18.09 -11.45 -29.40
CA SER A 63 16.88 -12.25 -29.58
C SER A 63 15.62 -11.38 -29.37
N SER A 64 15.09 -10.81 -30.45
CA SER A 64 13.93 -9.90 -30.42
C SER A 64 12.67 -10.49 -29.75
N SER A 65 12.42 -11.80 -29.91
CA SER A 65 11.22 -12.47 -29.39
C SER A 65 11.24 -12.70 -27.88
N PHE A 66 12.41 -12.99 -27.30
CA PHE A 66 12.56 -13.18 -25.86
C PHE A 66 12.42 -11.84 -25.12
N ARG A 67 12.99 -10.77 -25.69
CA ARG A 67 12.88 -9.40 -25.18
C ARG A 67 11.44 -8.93 -25.00
N LEU A 68 10.59 -9.12 -26.01
CA LEU A 68 9.20 -8.67 -25.96
C LEU A 68 8.39 -9.40 -24.88
N ALA A 69 8.60 -10.71 -24.73
CA ALA A 69 7.92 -11.51 -23.71
C ALA A 69 8.36 -11.09 -22.29
N TYR A 70 9.65 -10.81 -22.11
CA TYR A 70 10.21 -10.29 -20.87
C TYR A 70 9.63 -8.91 -20.51
N GLU A 71 9.70 -7.95 -21.44
CA GLU A 71 9.18 -6.58 -21.24
C GLU A 71 7.68 -6.61 -20.89
N ALA A 72 6.90 -7.49 -21.54
CA ALA A 72 5.49 -7.65 -21.24
C ALA A 72 5.25 -8.18 -19.80
N ARG A 73 6.05 -9.14 -19.33
CA ARG A 73 5.95 -9.67 -17.96
C ARG A 73 6.36 -8.64 -16.91
N GLU A 74 7.47 -7.93 -17.15
CA GLU A 74 7.92 -6.84 -16.29
C GLU A 74 6.86 -5.74 -16.16
N LYS A 75 6.21 -5.39 -17.27
CA LYS A 75 5.11 -4.43 -17.28
C LYS A 75 3.92 -4.88 -16.43
N VAL A 76 3.50 -6.14 -16.52
CA VAL A 76 2.36 -6.66 -15.73
C VAL A 76 2.64 -6.54 -14.23
N LEU A 77 3.84 -6.93 -13.81
CA LEU A 77 4.24 -6.86 -12.40
C LEU A 77 4.31 -5.41 -11.90
N PHE A 78 4.85 -4.49 -12.69
CA PHE A 78 4.85 -3.06 -12.34
C PHE A 78 3.45 -2.46 -12.30
N ASP A 79 2.58 -2.81 -13.24
CA ASP A 79 1.18 -2.35 -13.24
C ASP A 79 0.44 -2.83 -11.99
N GLU A 80 0.69 -4.07 -11.53
CA GLU A 80 0.13 -4.60 -10.28
C GLU A 80 0.65 -3.85 -9.04
N GLN A 81 1.97 -3.64 -8.94
CA GLN A 81 2.57 -2.88 -7.85
C GLN A 81 2.05 -1.44 -7.81
N ALA A 82 1.92 -0.79 -8.97
CA ALA A 82 1.40 0.56 -9.09
C ALA A 82 -0.07 0.65 -8.64
N LYS A 83 -0.92 -0.32 -9.02
CA LYS A 83 -2.31 -0.40 -8.55
C LYS A 83 -2.40 -0.51 -7.03
N LEU A 84 -1.57 -1.36 -6.42
CA LEU A 84 -1.55 -1.53 -4.96
C LEU A 84 -1.07 -0.26 -4.25
N ALA A 85 -0.01 0.38 -4.77
CA ALA A 85 0.49 1.63 -4.24
C ALA A 85 -0.57 2.74 -4.31
N HIS A 86 -1.23 2.87 -5.47
CA HIS A 86 -2.29 3.84 -5.68
C HIS A 86 -3.49 3.60 -4.76
N ALA A 87 -3.96 2.35 -4.63
CA ALA A 87 -5.06 2.02 -3.74
C ALA A 87 -4.73 2.35 -2.27
N ARG A 88 -3.49 2.15 -1.84
CA ARG A 88 -3.03 2.52 -0.50
C ARG A 88 -3.01 4.04 -0.31
N GLU A 89 -2.52 4.78 -1.29
CA GLU A 89 -2.46 6.24 -1.25
C GLU A 89 -3.86 6.84 -1.14
N VAL A 90 -4.77 6.44 -2.04
CA VAL A 90 -6.17 6.88 -2.03
C VAL A 90 -6.85 6.53 -0.71
N GLY A 91 -6.64 5.33 -0.17
CA GLY A 91 -7.20 4.92 1.11
C GLY A 91 -6.73 5.78 2.29
N ILE A 92 -5.46 6.21 2.30
CA ILE A 92 -4.92 7.11 3.32
C ILE A 92 -5.51 8.50 3.18
N GLU A 93 -5.57 9.03 1.95
CA GLU A 93 -6.13 10.35 1.66
C GLU A 93 -7.60 10.43 2.09
N GLU A 94 -8.43 9.48 1.66
CA GLU A 94 -9.83 9.41 2.08
C GLU A 94 -9.99 9.27 3.59
N GLY A 95 -9.15 8.44 4.23
CA GLY A 95 -9.16 8.25 5.68
C GLY A 95 -8.84 9.54 6.43
N MET A 96 -7.86 10.30 5.95
CA MET A 96 -7.47 11.59 6.52
C MET A 96 -8.55 12.65 6.33
N GLU A 97 -9.15 12.73 5.14
CA GLU A 97 -10.26 13.66 4.89
C GLU A 97 -11.48 13.36 5.77
N LYS A 98 -11.89 12.09 5.81
CA LYS A 98 -13.01 11.64 6.66
C LYS A 98 -12.72 11.92 8.13
N GLY A 99 -11.52 11.56 8.61
CA GLY A 99 -11.11 11.81 9.99
C GLY A 99 -11.09 13.30 10.35
N LYS A 100 -10.59 14.16 9.46
CA LYS A 100 -10.60 15.62 9.65
C LYS A 100 -12.01 16.19 9.70
N LYS A 101 -12.92 15.69 8.85
CA LYS A 101 -14.31 16.14 8.83
C LYS A 101 -15.04 15.75 10.12
N VAL A 102 -14.95 14.47 10.51
CA VAL A 102 -15.57 13.95 11.74
C VAL A 102 -15.00 14.66 12.96
N GLY A 103 -13.67 14.73 13.09
CA GLY A 103 -13.04 15.39 14.24
C GLY A 103 -13.36 16.88 14.34
N LYS A 104 -13.55 17.59 13.22
CA LYS A 104 -14.01 18.98 13.24
C LYS A 104 -15.45 19.10 13.73
N GLU A 105 -16.33 18.20 13.29
CA GLU A 105 -17.74 18.20 13.69
C GLU A 105 -17.90 17.84 15.16
N GLU A 106 -17.23 16.78 15.63
CA GLU A 106 -17.18 16.40 17.05
C GLU A 106 -16.60 17.52 17.91
N GLY A 107 -15.46 18.12 17.50
CA GLY A 107 -14.86 19.22 18.25
C GLY A 107 -15.74 20.47 18.34
N ILE A 108 -16.53 20.77 17.29
CA ILE A 108 -17.52 21.87 17.34
C ILE A 108 -18.64 21.52 18.33
N GLN A 109 -19.15 20.29 18.33
CA GLN A 109 -20.21 19.87 19.25
C GLN A 109 -19.73 19.85 20.70
N GLU A 110 -18.55 19.29 20.98
CA GLU A 110 -17.95 19.32 22.30
C GLU A 110 -17.70 20.75 22.78
N GLY A 111 -17.22 21.64 21.90
CA GLY A 111 -17.03 23.05 22.19
C GLY A 111 -18.33 23.76 22.56
N LYS A 112 -19.43 23.48 21.84
CA LYS A 112 -20.77 24.01 22.17
C LYS A 112 -21.26 23.51 23.53
N ILE A 113 -21.11 22.23 23.81
CA ILE A 113 -21.50 21.63 25.10
C ILE A 113 -20.72 22.27 26.25
N GLN A 114 -19.40 22.39 26.10
CA GLN A 114 -18.53 23.03 27.09
C GLN A 114 -18.91 24.50 27.32
N LEU A 115 -19.21 25.24 26.25
CA LEU A 115 -19.65 26.63 26.34
C LEU A 115 -20.96 26.76 27.14
N ILE A 116 -21.98 25.99 26.79
CA ILE A 116 -23.29 26.00 27.46
C ILE A 116 -23.14 25.67 28.95
N ARG A 117 -22.42 24.59 29.27
CA ARG A 117 -22.15 24.19 30.66
C ARG A 117 -21.39 25.29 31.42
N GLY A 118 -20.43 25.95 30.77
CA GLY A 118 -19.68 27.08 31.34
C GLY A 118 -20.56 28.30 31.63
N MET A 119 -21.43 28.68 30.69
CA MET A 119 -22.37 29.80 30.85
C MET A 119 -23.34 29.55 32.00
N HIS A 120 -23.93 28.35 32.06
CA HIS A 120 -24.84 27.96 33.14
C HIS A 120 -24.14 27.95 34.51
N LYS A 121 -22.92 27.42 34.58
CA LYS A 121 -22.11 27.43 35.82
C LYS A 121 -21.79 28.84 36.32
N ASN A 122 -21.70 29.82 35.41
CA ASN A 122 -21.49 31.23 35.74
C ASN A 122 -22.79 31.97 36.10
N GLY A 123 -23.92 31.26 36.23
CA GLY A 123 -25.18 31.81 36.70
C GLY A 123 -26.06 32.45 35.62
N MET A 124 -25.75 32.23 34.35
CA MET A 124 -26.62 32.66 33.24
C MET A 124 -27.84 31.75 33.14
N ASP A 125 -29.03 32.33 32.94
CA ASP A 125 -30.25 31.55 32.81
C ASP A 125 -30.35 30.85 31.43
N ILE A 126 -31.24 29.87 31.34
CA ILE A 126 -31.41 29.05 30.13
C ILE A 126 -31.92 29.89 28.95
N GLU A 127 -32.67 30.96 29.22
CA GLU A 127 -33.30 31.80 28.20
C GLU A 127 -32.26 32.72 27.53
N ASP A 128 -31.33 33.25 28.30
CA ASP A 128 -30.20 34.04 27.83
C ASP A 128 -29.15 33.16 27.16
N ILE A 129 -28.85 31.96 27.69
CA ILE A 129 -27.98 31.00 27.00
C ILE A 129 -28.56 30.66 25.62
N SER A 130 -29.86 30.35 25.54
CA SER A 130 -30.57 30.08 24.29
C SER A 130 -30.42 31.22 23.28
N LYS A 131 -30.55 32.48 23.72
CA LYS A 131 -30.33 33.67 22.87
C LYS A 131 -28.87 33.80 22.41
N PHE A 132 -27.89 33.61 23.30
CA PHE A 132 -26.47 33.78 22.96
C PHE A 132 -25.91 32.66 22.08
N THR A 133 -26.37 31.42 22.27
CA THR A 133 -25.93 30.27 21.46
C THR A 133 -26.82 30.05 20.22
N ASN A 134 -27.93 30.79 20.12
CA ASN A 134 -28.93 30.67 19.07
C ASN A 134 -29.45 29.22 18.93
N MET A 135 -29.77 28.60 20.08
CA MET A 135 -30.27 27.24 20.21
C MET A 135 -31.60 27.25 20.96
N ASP A 136 -32.46 26.27 20.71
CA ASP A 136 -33.73 26.17 21.43
C ASP A 136 -33.51 25.87 22.92
N MET A 137 -34.37 26.43 23.78
CA MET A 137 -34.30 26.17 25.22
C MET A 137 -34.37 24.68 25.56
N SER A 138 -35.08 23.88 24.76
CA SER A 138 -35.15 22.43 24.91
C SER A 138 -33.81 21.74 24.63
N GLU A 139 -33.06 22.18 23.62
CA GLU A 139 -31.72 21.65 23.32
C GLU A 139 -30.72 22.02 24.41
N VAL A 140 -30.77 23.27 24.90
CA VAL A 140 -29.94 23.73 26.01
C VAL A 140 -30.21 22.91 27.27
N ARG A 141 -31.48 22.64 27.62
CA ARG A 141 -31.83 21.77 28.75
C ARG A 141 -31.30 20.35 28.57
N HIS A 142 -31.48 19.77 27.40
CA HIS A 142 -30.98 18.41 27.12
C HIS A 142 -29.45 18.32 27.28
N ILE A 143 -28.71 19.34 26.85
CA ILE A 143 -27.24 19.40 27.02
C ILE A 143 -26.81 19.54 28.49
N LEU A 144 -27.62 20.21 29.31
CA LEU A 144 -27.37 20.38 30.75
C LEU A 144 -27.81 19.17 31.58
N GLU A 145 -28.75 18.35 31.07
CA GLU A 145 -29.23 17.12 31.70
C GLU A 145 -28.33 15.89 31.41
N GLN A 146 -27.48 15.95 30.38
CA GLN A 146 -26.40 14.98 30.12
C GLN A 146 -25.14 15.28 30.93
#